data_AF-A0A3B4T5A0-F1
#
_entry.id   AF-A0A3B4T5A0-F1
#
_cell.length_a   1.000
_cell.length_b   1.000
_cell.length_c   1.000
_cell.angle_alpha   90.00
_cell.angle_beta   90.00
_cell.angle_gamma   90.00
#
_symmetry.space_group_name_H-M   'P 1'
#
loop_
_entity.id
_entity.type
_entity.pdbx_description
1 polymer ?
#
loop_
_entity_poly.entity_id
_entity_poly.type
_entity_poly.pdbx_seq_one_letter_code
_entity_poly.pdbx_strand_id
1 'polypeptide(L)'
;QNKKWFTFHKQTKGTGTHRVSQSVLITQWPRYISRLPNGSAEMHCYQNDTDYEYLYWYRQLRGKDIQLVVYLVAGSATFEEEFKSGFQAVTLTEKQWSLTISSVQEKDEAVYLCLSLCSYTEAYFGAGTKLTVLGKTLFKPSSKECRNLKDEKERKKTLLCVARDFYPDHVSMFWQVNAKNVTKGVATDPAAWLDNGTYFITSRLRVLAEVWTTPGTNFSCFVSFFNGNKTIETNETVFAPADCSLC
;
A
#
# COMPACT_ATOMS: atom_id res chain seq x y z
N GLN A 1 -2.47 29.73 13.71
CA GLN A 1 -2.14 28.54 14.54
C GLN A 1 -3.33 28.25 15.45
N ASN A 2 -4.26 27.40 15.04
CA ASN A 2 -5.37 26.95 15.90
C ASN A 2 -5.29 25.44 16.03
N LYS A 3 -4.54 24.97 17.03
CA LYS A 3 -4.56 23.56 17.46
C LYS A 3 -5.70 23.41 18.46
N LYS A 4 -6.84 22.84 18.04
CA LYS A 4 -7.88 22.38 18.98
C LYS A 4 -7.50 20.99 19.46
N TRP A 5 -7.22 20.88 20.75
CA TRP A 5 -7.05 19.61 21.47
C TRP A 5 -8.43 19.06 21.84
N PHE A 6 -8.61 17.73 21.78
CA PHE A 6 -9.77 17.05 22.35
C PHE A 6 -9.39 16.46 23.71
N THR A 7 -10.16 16.79 24.74
CA THR A 7 -10.02 16.25 26.11
C THR A 7 -11.01 15.10 26.29
N PHE A 8 -10.53 13.94 26.76
CA PHE A 8 -11.39 12.80 27.09
C PHE A 8 -12.00 12.98 28.48
N HIS A 9 -13.33 12.92 28.59
CA HIS A 9 -14.04 12.80 29.86
C HIS A 9 -14.71 11.43 29.99
N LYS A 10 -14.48 10.77 31.12
CA LYS A 10 -15.14 9.52 31.52
C LYS A 10 -16.49 9.86 32.16
N GLN A 11 -17.61 9.39 31.62
CA GLN A 11 -18.94 9.67 32.18
C GLN A 11 -19.23 8.85 33.45
N THR A 12 -19.81 9.52 34.45
CA THR A 12 -20.54 8.94 35.58
C THR A 12 -22.05 8.93 35.27
N LYS A 13 -22.74 7.84 35.62
CA LYS A 13 -24.17 7.58 35.33
C LYS A 13 -25.12 8.59 35.99
N GLY A 14 -26.05 9.13 35.21
CA GLY A 14 -27.25 9.85 35.66
C GLY A 14 -28.53 9.22 35.09
N THR A 15 -29.58 9.16 35.90
CA THR A 15 -30.85 8.45 35.69
C THR A 15 -31.88 9.27 34.89
N GLY A 16 -32.50 8.69 33.85
CA GLY A 16 -33.72 9.25 33.24
C GLY A 16 -34.10 8.66 31.87
N THR A 17 -35.28 8.01 31.82
CA THR A 17 -36.05 7.54 30.64
C THR A 17 -35.38 6.59 29.64
N HIS A 18 -35.92 5.37 29.54
CA HIS A 18 -35.53 4.32 28.58
C HIS A 18 -35.74 4.76 27.12
N ARG A 19 -34.79 5.49 26.55
CA ARG A 19 -34.41 5.25 25.15
C ARG A 19 -33.48 4.06 25.16
N VAL A 20 -33.75 3.06 24.33
CA VAL A 20 -32.76 2.01 24.03
C VAL A 20 -31.55 2.75 23.48
N SER A 21 -30.49 2.88 24.29
CA SER A 21 -29.22 3.42 23.85
C SER A 21 -28.63 2.39 22.89
N GLN A 22 -29.01 2.47 21.61
CA GLN A 22 -28.26 1.81 20.57
C GLN A 22 -26.93 2.55 20.50
N SER A 23 -25.84 1.88 20.86
CA SER A 23 -24.50 2.42 20.67
C SER A 23 -24.30 2.70 19.18
N VAL A 24 -23.85 3.91 18.84
CA VAL A 24 -23.49 4.26 17.46
C VAL A 24 -22.33 3.38 17.03
N LEU A 25 -22.49 2.75 15.86
CA LEU A 25 -21.53 1.83 15.30
C LEU A 25 -21.14 2.30 13.91
N ILE A 26 -19.84 2.48 13.71
CA ILE A 26 -19.25 2.79 12.41
C ILE A 26 -18.50 1.57 11.90
N THR A 27 -18.99 1.02 10.80
CA THR A 27 -18.35 -0.09 10.10
C THR A 27 -17.59 0.47 8.91
N GLN A 28 -16.32 0.09 8.77
CA GLN A 28 -15.44 0.54 7.69
C GLN A 28 -14.87 -0.66 6.92
N TRP A 29 -14.86 -0.60 5.60
CA TRP A 29 -14.32 -1.67 4.75
C TRP A 29 -13.78 -1.14 3.41
N PRO A 30 -12.89 -1.91 2.76
CA PRO A 30 -12.19 -3.08 3.30
C PRO A 30 -11.14 -2.67 4.35
N ARG A 31 -10.69 -3.63 5.17
CA ARG A 31 -9.65 -3.37 6.18
C ARG A 31 -8.25 -3.15 5.57
N TYR A 32 -7.98 -3.80 4.45
CA TYR A 32 -6.70 -3.74 3.74
C TYR A 32 -6.95 -3.53 2.24
N ILE A 33 -6.20 -2.61 1.62
CA ILE A 33 -6.17 -2.40 0.19
C ILE A 33 -4.71 -2.40 -0.25
N SER A 34 -4.38 -3.26 -1.21
CA SER A 34 -3.10 -3.21 -1.91
C SER A 34 -3.34 -2.80 -3.36
N ARG A 35 -2.57 -1.83 -3.85
CA ARG A 35 -2.62 -1.36 -5.24
C ARG A 35 -1.22 -1.15 -5.79
N LEU A 36 -1.08 -1.39 -7.08
CA LEU A 36 0.07 -0.88 -7.84
C LEU A 36 -0.09 0.64 -8.01
N PRO A 37 1.01 1.37 -8.25
CA PRO A 37 0.94 2.77 -8.64
C PRO A 37 -0.04 2.99 -9.80
N ASN A 38 -0.76 4.11 -9.76
CA ASN A 38 -1.81 4.50 -10.71
C ASN A 38 -3.09 3.64 -10.68
N GLY A 39 -3.19 2.65 -9.80
CA GLY A 39 -4.45 1.94 -9.55
C GLY A 39 -5.45 2.80 -8.78
N SER A 40 -6.73 2.45 -8.84
CA SER A 40 -7.78 3.09 -8.02
C SER A 40 -8.05 2.31 -6.73
N ALA A 41 -8.24 3.02 -5.62
CA ALA A 41 -8.61 2.46 -4.32
C ALA A 41 -9.91 3.10 -3.84
N GLU A 42 -10.86 2.27 -3.39
CA GLU A 42 -12.13 2.72 -2.85
C GLU A 42 -12.33 2.10 -1.46
N MET A 43 -12.82 2.92 -0.54
CA MET A 43 -13.12 2.55 0.85
C MET A 43 -14.47 3.13 1.24
N HIS A 44 -15.18 2.42 2.10
CA HIS A 44 -16.56 2.67 2.46
C HIS A 44 -16.75 2.68 3.96
N CYS A 45 -17.75 3.45 4.38
CA CYS A 45 -18.25 3.42 5.74
C CYS A 45 -19.77 3.34 5.81
N TYR A 46 -20.23 2.75 6.89
CA TYR A 46 -21.63 2.60 7.26
C TYR A 46 -21.83 3.03 8.70
N GLN A 47 -22.92 3.74 8.95
CA GLN A 47 -23.41 4.04 10.29
C GLN A 47 -24.80 3.43 10.52
N ASN A 48 -25.04 2.92 11.73
CA ASN A 48 -26.36 2.42 12.10
C ASN A 48 -27.37 3.53 12.41
N ASP A 49 -26.88 4.72 12.80
CA ASP A 49 -27.64 5.90 13.22
C ASP A 49 -27.51 7.04 12.18
N THR A 50 -28.64 7.55 11.69
CA THR A 50 -28.71 8.63 10.68
C THR A 50 -28.65 10.04 11.26
N ASP A 51 -28.75 10.19 12.58
CA ASP A 51 -28.70 11.52 13.23
C ASP A 51 -27.29 12.15 13.13
N TYR A 52 -26.30 11.38 12.65
CA TYR A 52 -24.92 11.78 12.43
C TYR A 52 -24.73 12.28 11.00
N GLU A 53 -25.07 13.55 10.79
CA GLU A 53 -25.07 14.21 9.47
C GLU A 53 -23.68 14.67 8.99
N TYR A 54 -22.70 14.75 9.90
CA TYR A 54 -21.33 15.13 9.56
C TYR A 54 -20.47 13.88 9.37
N LEU A 55 -20.08 13.63 8.12
CA LEU A 55 -19.29 12.47 7.74
C LEU A 55 -17.87 12.90 7.39
N TYR A 56 -16.87 12.18 7.86
CA TYR A 56 -15.47 12.57 7.71
C TYR A 56 -14.64 11.42 7.18
N TRP A 57 -13.56 11.79 6.50
CA TRP A 57 -12.41 10.93 6.24
C TRP A 57 -11.14 11.62 6.71
N TYR A 58 -10.34 10.84 7.43
CA TYR A 58 -9.04 11.21 7.93
C TYR A 58 -7.96 10.29 7.35
N ARG A 59 -6.75 10.82 7.21
CA ARG A 59 -5.55 10.08 6.82
C ARG A 59 -4.54 10.12 7.96
N GLN A 60 -4.01 8.96 8.32
CA GLN A 60 -2.90 8.83 9.25
C GLN A 60 -1.70 8.18 8.55
N LEU A 61 -0.68 9.00 8.31
CA LEU A 61 0.63 8.51 7.89
C LEU A 61 1.32 7.82 9.08
N ARG A 62 2.17 6.84 8.78
CA ARG A 62 2.87 6.07 9.79
C ARG A 62 3.69 6.97 10.73
N GLY A 63 3.45 6.85 12.03
CA GLY A 63 4.18 7.60 13.07
C GLY A 63 3.90 9.11 13.06
N LYS A 64 2.87 9.55 12.34
CA LYS A 64 2.45 10.95 12.27
C LYS A 64 1.05 11.14 12.84
N ASP A 65 0.70 12.40 13.03
CA ASP A 65 -0.63 12.82 13.46
C ASP A 65 -1.69 12.55 12.37
N ILE A 66 -2.94 12.48 12.81
CA ILE A 66 -4.10 12.34 11.94
C ILE A 66 -4.38 13.66 11.21
N GLN A 67 -4.67 13.58 9.91
CA GLN A 67 -4.96 14.72 9.04
C GLN A 67 -6.36 14.59 8.44
N LEU A 68 -7.12 15.69 8.40
CA LEU A 68 -8.42 15.71 7.72
C LEU A 68 -8.20 15.62 6.21
N VAL A 69 -8.96 14.75 5.54
CA VAL A 69 -8.95 14.63 4.07
C VAL A 69 -10.14 15.40 3.50
N VAL A 70 -11.33 15.05 3.98
CA VAL A 70 -12.61 15.57 3.49
C VAL A 70 -13.67 15.41 4.57
N TYR A 71 -14.64 16.31 4.55
CA TYR A 71 -15.89 16.14 5.26
C TYR A 71 -17.08 16.31 4.32
N LEU A 72 -18.19 15.65 4.63
CA LEU A 72 -19.43 15.72 3.90
C LEU A 72 -20.55 16.18 4.84
N VAL A 73 -21.32 17.17 4.41
CA VAL A 73 -22.53 17.66 5.09
C VAL A 73 -23.65 17.68 4.08
N ALA A 74 -24.78 17.05 4.41
CA ALA A 74 -25.92 16.93 3.50
C ALA A 74 -25.52 16.48 2.07
N GLY A 75 -24.59 15.51 1.98
CA GLY A 75 -24.08 14.98 0.71
C GLY A 75 -23.01 15.83 0.00
N SER A 76 -22.73 17.05 0.47
CA SER A 76 -21.76 17.96 -0.14
C SER A 76 -20.36 17.77 0.45
N ALA A 77 -19.41 17.35 -0.37
CA ALA A 77 -18.03 17.08 0.04
C ALA A 77 -17.15 18.35 -0.01
N THR A 78 -16.41 18.62 1.06
CA THR A 78 -15.41 19.70 1.15
C THR A 78 -14.05 19.11 1.48
N PHE A 79 -13.12 19.20 0.53
CA PHE A 79 -11.76 18.67 0.66
C PHE A 79 -10.79 19.73 1.19
N GLU A 80 -9.84 19.27 2.00
CA GLU A 80 -8.62 20.04 2.29
C GLU A 80 -7.79 20.22 1.00
N GLU A 81 -7.03 21.32 0.90
CA GLU A 81 -6.36 21.74 -0.35
C GLU A 81 -5.52 20.64 -1.01
N GLU A 82 -4.77 19.87 -0.20
CA GLU A 82 -3.87 18.82 -0.69
C GLU A 82 -4.60 17.58 -1.26
N PHE A 83 -5.92 17.47 -1.03
CA PHE A 83 -6.75 16.34 -1.47
C PHE A 83 -7.79 16.71 -2.53
N LYS A 84 -7.84 17.96 -2.98
CA LYS A 84 -8.78 18.38 -4.04
C LYS A 84 -8.57 17.66 -5.38
N SER A 85 -7.37 17.15 -5.62
CA SER A 85 -7.02 16.40 -6.84
C SER A 85 -6.75 14.93 -6.51
N GLY A 86 -7.35 14.03 -7.31
CA GLY A 86 -7.14 12.59 -7.18
C GLY A 86 -8.00 11.88 -6.13
N PHE A 87 -8.73 12.62 -5.29
CA PHE A 87 -9.68 12.08 -4.32
C PHE A 87 -11.11 12.46 -4.68
N GLN A 88 -12.04 11.56 -4.37
CA GLN A 88 -13.48 11.75 -4.51
C GLN A 88 -14.18 11.16 -3.29
N ALA A 89 -15.23 11.81 -2.82
CA ALA A 89 -16.00 11.34 -1.69
C ALA A 89 -17.47 11.57 -1.97
N VAL A 90 -18.28 10.55 -1.74
CA VAL A 90 -19.70 10.56 -2.07
C VAL A 90 -20.50 9.94 -0.94
N THR A 91 -21.71 10.46 -0.74
CA THR A 91 -22.72 9.79 0.07
C THR A 91 -23.46 8.81 -0.84
N LEU A 92 -23.42 7.52 -0.53
CA LEU A 92 -24.04 6.44 -1.31
C LEU A 92 -25.50 6.26 -0.90
N THR A 93 -25.76 6.32 0.41
CA THR A 93 -27.10 6.29 1.02
C THR A 93 -27.07 7.18 2.26
N GLU A 94 -28.21 7.43 2.92
CA GLU A 94 -28.26 8.17 4.20
C GLU A 94 -27.32 7.59 5.28
N LYS A 95 -26.96 6.31 5.17
CA LYS A 95 -26.12 5.60 6.14
C LYS A 95 -24.73 5.25 5.63
N GLN A 96 -24.44 5.48 4.35
CA GLN A 96 -23.19 5.02 3.73
C GLN A 96 -22.51 6.10 2.92
N TRP A 97 -21.19 6.17 3.04
CA TRP A 97 -20.36 7.08 2.27
C TRP A 97 -19.04 6.40 1.90
N SER A 98 -18.41 6.88 0.84
CA SER A 98 -17.13 6.34 0.36
C SER A 98 -16.10 7.42 0.12
N LEU A 99 -14.84 6.99 0.10
CA LEU A 99 -13.68 7.75 -0.38
C LEU A 99 -13.01 6.92 -1.47
N THR A 100 -12.75 7.55 -2.60
CA THR A 100 -12.07 6.97 -3.75
C THR A 100 -10.81 7.77 -4.03
N ILE A 101 -9.69 7.06 -4.20
CA ILE A 101 -8.41 7.59 -4.67
C ILE A 101 -8.24 7.08 -6.09
N SER A 102 -8.34 7.97 -7.07
CA SER A 102 -8.43 7.58 -8.49
C SER A 102 -7.13 7.03 -9.04
N SER A 103 -5.99 7.53 -8.57
CA SER A 103 -4.65 7.15 -9.02
C SER A 103 -3.69 7.15 -7.84
N VAL A 104 -3.53 5.98 -7.22
CA VAL A 104 -2.73 5.78 -6.01
C VAL A 104 -1.25 6.01 -6.29
N GLN A 105 -0.59 6.78 -5.43
CA GLN A 105 0.84 7.04 -5.43
C GLN A 105 1.47 6.61 -4.09
N GLU A 106 2.80 6.45 -4.05
CA GLU A 106 3.51 6.06 -2.81
C GLU A 106 3.17 6.97 -1.61
N LYS A 107 2.97 8.27 -1.85
CA LYS A 107 2.58 9.25 -0.81
C LYS A 107 1.18 9.03 -0.21
N ASP A 108 0.34 8.25 -0.88
CA ASP A 108 -1.03 7.95 -0.44
C ASP A 108 -1.07 6.71 0.49
N GLU A 109 0.07 6.04 0.69
CA GLU A 109 0.18 4.95 1.66
C GLU A 109 -0.09 5.44 3.09
N ALA A 110 -1.19 4.97 3.68
CA ALA A 110 -1.66 5.42 4.98
C ALA A 110 -2.72 4.49 5.56
N VAL A 111 -3.09 4.73 6.82
CA VAL A 111 -4.37 4.28 7.36
C VAL A 111 -5.39 5.41 7.15
N TYR A 112 -6.49 5.09 6.49
CA TYR A 112 -7.61 6.00 6.32
C TYR A 112 -8.70 5.63 7.31
N LEU A 113 -9.27 6.62 7.99
CA LEU A 113 -10.25 6.45 9.06
C LEU A 113 -11.48 7.26 8.70
N CYS A 114 -12.65 6.63 8.63
CA CYS A 114 -13.88 7.40 8.58
C CYS A 114 -14.39 7.69 9.99
N LEU A 115 -15.18 8.74 10.07
CA LEU A 115 -15.81 9.17 11.31
C LEU A 115 -17.17 9.77 11.02
N SER A 116 -18.11 9.58 11.94
CA SER A 116 -19.34 10.36 11.95
C SER A 116 -19.50 11.13 13.25
N LEU A 117 -20.14 12.28 13.16
CA LEU A 117 -20.39 13.19 14.28
C LEU A 117 -21.83 13.73 14.20
N CYS A 118 -22.52 13.75 15.33
CA CYS A 118 -23.76 14.48 15.54
C CYS A 118 -23.47 15.70 16.43
N SER A 119 -24.11 16.83 16.16
CA SER A 119 -23.94 18.05 16.94
C SER A 119 -24.14 17.78 18.44
N TYR A 120 -23.19 18.19 19.28
CA TYR A 120 -23.16 18.02 20.74
C TYR A 120 -22.91 16.59 21.27
N THR A 121 -22.50 15.65 20.43
CA THR A 121 -22.20 14.26 20.82
C THR A 121 -20.73 13.88 20.65
N GLU A 122 -20.37 12.69 21.13
CA GLU A 122 -19.05 12.09 20.91
C GLU A 122 -18.88 11.66 19.44
N ALA A 123 -17.64 11.67 18.96
CA ALA A 123 -17.33 11.24 17.60
C ALA A 123 -17.04 9.73 17.56
N TYR A 124 -17.53 9.04 16.53
CA TYR A 124 -17.37 7.59 16.38
C TYR A 124 -16.50 7.29 15.17
N PHE A 125 -15.45 6.50 15.37
CA PHE A 125 -14.51 6.11 14.32
C PHE A 125 -14.80 4.71 13.78
N GLY A 126 -14.60 4.55 12.48
CA GLY A 126 -14.43 3.24 11.87
C GLY A 126 -13.10 2.60 12.27
N ALA A 127 -12.98 1.29 12.03
CA ALA A 127 -11.78 0.52 12.36
C ALA A 127 -10.54 0.86 11.50
N GLY A 128 -10.72 1.62 10.41
CA GLY A 128 -9.64 2.00 9.51
C GLY A 128 -9.40 1.04 8.34
N THR A 129 -8.90 1.62 7.25
CA THR A 129 -8.50 0.93 6.02
C THR A 129 -7.03 1.24 5.81
N LYS A 130 -6.18 0.20 5.85
CA LYS A 130 -4.76 0.35 5.48
C LYS A 130 -4.62 0.24 3.97
N LEU A 131 -4.25 1.34 3.33
CA LEU A 131 -3.86 1.38 1.92
C LEU A 131 -2.35 1.20 1.83
N THR A 132 -1.91 0.28 0.99
CA THR A 132 -0.49 -0.02 0.75
C THR A 132 -0.19 -0.01 -0.74
N VAL A 133 0.93 0.61 -1.10
CA VAL A 133 1.36 0.75 -2.50
C VAL A 133 2.44 -0.28 -2.79
N LEU A 134 2.10 -1.26 -3.62
CA LEU A 134 2.97 -2.39 -3.91
C LEU A 134 4.23 -1.93 -4.65
N GLY A 135 5.38 -2.15 -4.03
CA GLY A 135 6.69 -1.78 -4.55
C GLY A 135 7.49 -2.97 -5.05
N LYS A 136 8.26 -2.75 -6.11
CA LYS A 136 9.32 -3.68 -6.55
C LYS A 136 10.52 -2.90 -7.07
N THR A 137 11.70 -3.47 -6.91
CA THR A 137 12.93 -2.85 -7.38
C THR A 137 13.90 -3.92 -7.88
N LEU A 138 14.40 -3.73 -9.10
CA LEU A 138 15.38 -4.63 -9.72
C LEU A 138 16.74 -3.93 -9.78
N PHE A 139 17.69 -4.46 -8.99
CA PHE A 139 19.06 -3.99 -8.92
C PHE A 139 19.95 -4.76 -9.89
N LYS A 140 20.73 -4.00 -10.67
CA LYS A 140 21.78 -4.53 -11.54
C LYS A 140 22.93 -5.10 -10.71
N PRO A 141 23.76 -6.00 -11.28
CA PRO A 141 24.95 -6.50 -10.60
C PRO A 141 25.89 -5.35 -10.18
N SER A 142 26.46 -5.48 -8.99
CA SER A 142 27.44 -4.50 -8.50
C SER A 142 28.71 -4.52 -9.35
N SER A 143 29.23 -3.34 -9.70
CA SER A 143 30.55 -3.22 -10.34
C SER A 143 31.68 -3.71 -9.43
N LYS A 144 31.46 -3.71 -8.10
CA LYS A 144 32.39 -4.15 -7.05
C LYS A 144 32.17 -5.59 -6.61
N GLU A 145 31.37 -6.38 -7.34
CA GLU A 145 31.15 -7.80 -7.01
C GLU A 145 32.49 -8.54 -6.92
N CYS A 146 32.71 -9.26 -5.82
CA CYS A 146 34.00 -9.87 -5.47
C CYS A 146 34.52 -10.72 -6.63
N ARG A 147 35.72 -10.39 -7.11
CA ARG A 147 36.36 -11.03 -8.26
C ARG A 147 37.01 -12.34 -7.82
N ASN A 148 36.40 -13.48 -8.14
CA ASN A 148 37.15 -14.74 -8.13
C ASN A 148 38.02 -14.77 -9.38
N LEU A 149 39.32 -14.48 -9.21
CA LEU A 149 40.30 -14.34 -10.29
C LEU A 149 40.66 -15.66 -10.99
N LYS A 150 40.17 -16.81 -10.52
CA LYS A 150 40.64 -18.12 -10.97
C LYS A 150 39.94 -18.66 -12.22
N ASP A 151 38.77 -18.14 -12.61
CA ASP A 151 38.07 -18.59 -13.83
C ASP A 151 37.23 -17.47 -14.46
N GLU A 152 37.78 -16.78 -15.47
CA GLU A 152 37.05 -15.75 -16.22
C GLU A 152 35.82 -16.33 -16.94
N LYS A 153 35.93 -17.55 -17.48
CA LYS A 153 34.84 -18.23 -18.23
C LYS A 153 33.68 -18.68 -17.33
N GLU A 154 33.92 -18.90 -16.04
CA GLU A 154 32.86 -19.21 -15.06
C GLU A 154 32.38 -18.00 -14.27
N ARG A 155 32.83 -16.80 -14.65
CA ARG A 155 32.45 -15.57 -13.97
C ARG A 155 30.93 -15.41 -14.02
N LYS A 156 30.35 -15.16 -12.85
CA LYS A 156 28.91 -14.94 -12.69
C LYS A 156 28.62 -13.53 -12.21
N LYS A 157 27.44 -13.05 -12.56
CA LYS A 157 26.86 -11.78 -12.14
C LYS A 157 25.53 -12.02 -11.45
N THR A 158 25.25 -11.26 -10.40
CA THR A 158 24.05 -11.44 -9.58
C THR A 158 23.13 -10.24 -9.73
N LEU A 159 21.91 -10.45 -10.23
CA LEU A 159 20.82 -9.49 -10.16
C LEU A 159 20.04 -9.72 -8.86
N LEU A 160 19.50 -8.65 -8.29
CA LEU A 160 18.69 -8.70 -7.07
C LEU A 160 17.35 -8.01 -7.33
N CYS A 161 16.26 -8.74 -7.11
CA CYS A 161 14.91 -8.21 -7.12
C CYS A 161 14.37 -8.15 -5.69
N VAL A 162 13.84 -7.01 -5.29
CA VAL A 162 13.22 -6.80 -3.99
C VAL A 162 11.75 -6.46 -4.22
N ALA A 163 10.86 -7.29 -3.70
CA ALA A 163 9.44 -6.98 -3.58
C ALA A 163 9.21 -6.44 -2.16
N ARG A 164 8.54 -5.30 -2.02
CA ARG A 164 8.37 -4.62 -0.74
C ARG A 164 6.96 -4.05 -0.58
N ASP A 165 6.65 -3.68 0.65
CA ASP A 165 5.43 -2.99 1.01
C ASP A 165 4.19 -3.79 0.59
N PHE A 166 4.17 -5.09 0.92
CA PHE A 166 3.00 -5.94 0.65
C PHE A 166 2.42 -6.56 1.93
N TYR A 167 1.14 -6.91 1.86
CA TYR A 167 0.39 -7.60 2.90
C TYR A 167 -0.84 -8.27 2.27
N PRO A 168 -1.21 -9.51 2.65
CA PRO A 168 -0.51 -10.43 3.56
C PRO A 168 0.83 -10.94 2.97
N ASP A 169 1.53 -11.83 3.67
CA ASP A 169 2.88 -12.34 3.31
C ASP A 169 2.91 -13.29 2.10
N HIS A 170 1.76 -13.58 1.48
CA HIS A 170 1.64 -14.42 0.30
C HIS A 170 2.12 -13.71 -0.98
N VAL A 171 3.34 -14.04 -1.39
CA VAL A 171 3.99 -13.52 -2.60
C VAL A 171 4.71 -14.65 -3.35
N SER A 172 4.72 -14.58 -4.68
CA SER A 172 5.55 -15.45 -5.52
C SER A 172 6.42 -14.61 -6.46
N MET A 173 7.62 -15.09 -6.74
CA MET A 173 8.57 -14.42 -7.64
C MET A 173 9.12 -15.40 -8.66
N PHE A 174 9.26 -14.96 -9.91
CA PHE A 174 9.95 -15.70 -10.95
C PHE A 174 10.74 -14.77 -11.87
N TRP A 175 11.66 -15.35 -12.63
CA TRP A 175 12.55 -14.62 -13.50
C TRP A 175 12.38 -15.02 -14.96
N GLN A 176 12.56 -14.04 -15.84
CA GLN A 176 12.69 -14.26 -17.27
C GLN A 176 13.99 -13.64 -17.80
N VAL A 177 14.61 -14.33 -18.76
CA VAL A 177 15.70 -13.81 -19.58
C VAL A 177 15.27 -13.91 -21.03
N ASN A 178 15.26 -12.80 -21.76
CA ASN A 178 14.75 -12.72 -23.13
C ASN A 178 13.35 -13.34 -23.27
N ALA A 179 12.44 -12.97 -22.35
CA ALA A 179 11.07 -13.46 -22.24
C ALA A 179 10.92 -14.99 -22.03
N LYS A 180 11.99 -15.69 -21.64
CA LYS A 180 11.93 -17.13 -21.29
C LYS A 180 12.11 -17.32 -19.80
N ASN A 181 11.24 -18.11 -19.18
CA ASN A 181 11.31 -18.43 -17.76
C ASN A 181 12.64 -19.13 -17.43
N VAL A 182 13.30 -18.69 -16.36
CA VAL A 182 14.55 -19.28 -15.87
C VAL A 182 14.41 -19.69 -14.41
N THR A 183 14.95 -20.86 -14.09
CA THR A 183 15.04 -21.40 -12.73
C THR A 183 16.49 -21.62 -12.29
N LYS A 184 17.39 -21.87 -13.25
CA LYS A 184 18.82 -22.05 -12.97
C LYS A 184 19.43 -20.74 -12.47
N GLY A 185 20.06 -20.80 -11.30
CA GLY A 185 20.70 -19.64 -10.66
C GLY A 185 19.72 -18.71 -9.94
N VAL A 186 18.43 -19.04 -9.89
CA VAL A 186 17.43 -18.32 -9.10
C VAL A 186 17.50 -18.78 -7.64
N ALA A 187 17.54 -17.81 -6.73
CA ALA A 187 17.46 -18.04 -5.30
C ALA A 187 16.56 -16.99 -4.67
N THR A 188 15.32 -17.37 -4.33
CA THR A 188 14.37 -16.53 -3.59
C THR A 188 14.48 -16.85 -2.10
N ASP A 189 14.41 -15.82 -1.26
CA ASP A 189 14.40 -16.00 0.19
C ASP A 189 13.22 -16.90 0.59
N PRO A 190 13.38 -17.78 1.59
CA PRO A 190 12.37 -18.79 1.93
C PRO A 190 11.09 -18.22 2.55
N ALA A 191 11.17 -17.01 3.11
CA ALA A 191 10.04 -16.32 3.73
C ALA A 191 10.17 -14.81 3.54
N ALA A 192 9.02 -14.13 3.53
CA ALA A 192 8.98 -12.68 3.57
C ALA A 192 9.30 -12.16 4.97
N TRP A 193 10.06 -11.08 5.02
CA TRP A 193 10.46 -10.41 6.25
C TRP A 193 9.49 -9.27 6.54
N LEU A 194 9.10 -9.11 7.80
CA LEU A 194 8.30 -7.98 8.23
C LEU A 194 9.22 -6.82 8.56
N ASP A 195 9.19 -5.77 7.76
CA ASP A 195 9.81 -4.49 8.10
C ASP A 195 8.71 -3.47 8.33
N ASN A 196 8.72 -2.85 9.50
CA ASN A 196 7.81 -1.76 9.76
C ASN A 196 6.33 -2.17 9.45
N GLY A 197 5.87 -3.37 9.80
CA GLY A 197 4.45 -3.73 9.60
C GLY A 197 3.99 -3.91 8.14
N THR A 198 4.89 -3.90 7.17
CA THR A 198 4.68 -4.42 5.80
C THR A 198 5.73 -5.50 5.50
N TYR A 199 5.43 -6.39 4.57
CA TYR A 199 6.36 -7.46 4.20
C TYR A 199 7.24 -7.05 3.03
N PHE A 200 8.46 -7.58 3.02
CA PHE A 200 9.35 -7.56 1.88
C PHE A 200 10.01 -8.94 1.67
N ILE A 201 10.37 -9.26 0.44
CA ILE A 201 11.08 -10.50 0.10
C ILE A 201 12.10 -10.20 -1.00
N THR A 202 13.21 -10.95 -1.00
CA THR A 202 14.22 -10.80 -2.04
C THR A 202 14.38 -12.06 -2.87
N SER A 203 14.66 -11.88 -4.16
CA SER A 203 15.04 -12.93 -5.08
C SER A 203 16.29 -12.52 -5.84
N ARG A 204 17.19 -13.47 -6.04
CA ARG A 204 18.46 -13.26 -6.72
C ARG A 204 18.50 -14.13 -7.97
N LEU A 205 19.01 -13.57 -9.07
CA LEU A 205 19.29 -14.32 -10.29
C LEU A 205 20.79 -14.25 -10.60
N ARG A 206 21.46 -15.40 -10.56
CA ARG A 206 22.88 -15.53 -10.85
C ARG A 206 23.09 -16.09 -12.25
N VAL A 207 23.61 -15.27 -13.16
CA VAL A 207 23.87 -15.61 -14.57
C VAL A 207 25.35 -15.57 -14.88
N LEU A 208 25.75 -16.20 -15.99
CA LEU A 208 27.10 -16.03 -16.52
C LEU A 208 27.33 -14.56 -16.92
N ALA A 209 28.56 -14.08 -16.72
CA ALA A 209 28.95 -12.71 -17.04
C ALA A 209 28.71 -12.41 -18.53
N GLU A 210 29.01 -13.36 -19.41
CA GLU A 210 28.78 -13.26 -20.85
C GLU A 210 27.32 -12.95 -21.20
N VAL A 211 26.38 -13.58 -20.48
CA VAL A 211 24.93 -13.35 -20.67
C VAL A 211 24.55 -11.94 -20.20
N TRP A 212 25.09 -11.49 -19.06
CA TRP A 212 24.86 -10.12 -18.57
C TRP A 212 25.44 -9.04 -19.48
N THR A 213 26.54 -9.32 -20.18
CA THR A 213 27.19 -8.38 -21.10
C THR A 213 26.69 -8.47 -22.53
N THR A 214 25.82 -9.43 -22.86
CA THR A 214 25.30 -9.59 -24.23
C THR A 214 24.29 -8.47 -24.53
N PRO A 215 24.59 -7.55 -25.47
CA PRO A 215 23.72 -6.42 -25.78
C PRO A 215 22.33 -6.88 -26.20
N GLY A 216 21.30 -6.14 -25.78
CA GLY A 216 19.90 -6.47 -26.05
C GLY A 216 19.32 -7.57 -25.16
N THR A 217 20.13 -8.23 -24.31
CA THR A 217 19.59 -9.17 -23.32
C THR A 217 18.79 -8.43 -22.26
N ASN A 218 17.56 -8.87 -22.03
CA ASN A 218 16.69 -8.35 -20.97
C ASN A 218 16.54 -9.37 -19.84
N PHE A 219 16.45 -8.83 -18.63
CA PHE A 219 16.24 -9.58 -17.40
C PHE A 219 15.02 -8.99 -16.71
N SER A 220 14.00 -9.82 -16.53
CA SER A 220 12.74 -9.41 -15.92
C SER A 220 12.50 -10.21 -14.64
N CYS A 221 12.20 -9.50 -13.56
CA CYS A 221 11.70 -10.09 -12.33
C CYS A 221 10.19 -9.86 -12.26
N PHE A 222 9.43 -10.95 -12.14
CA PHE A 222 7.99 -10.93 -11.95
C PHE A 222 7.66 -11.20 -10.49
N VAL A 223 6.69 -10.45 -9.98
CA VAL A 223 6.20 -10.55 -8.61
C VAL A 223 4.69 -10.64 -8.66
N SER A 224 4.15 -11.68 -8.02
CA SER A 224 2.71 -11.90 -7.92
C SER A 224 2.30 -11.82 -6.44
N PHE A 225 1.47 -10.84 -6.10
CA PHE A 225 0.97 -10.59 -4.74
C PHE A 225 -0.45 -11.12 -4.61
N PHE A 226 -0.72 -11.95 -3.60
CA PHE A 226 -2.07 -12.41 -3.31
C PHE A 226 -2.67 -11.60 -2.15
N ASN A 227 -3.77 -10.89 -2.41
CA ASN A 227 -4.41 -10.03 -1.41
C ASN A 227 -5.58 -10.69 -0.66
N GLY A 228 -5.73 -12.01 -0.77
CA GLY A 228 -6.86 -12.77 -0.19
C GLY A 228 -8.00 -13.05 -1.16
N ASN A 229 -8.16 -12.26 -2.23
CA ASN A 229 -9.22 -12.47 -3.23
C ASN A 229 -8.67 -12.57 -4.66
N LYS A 230 -7.62 -11.81 -4.99
CA LYS A 230 -7.00 -11.80 -6.31
C LYS A 230 -5.48 -11.80 -6.24
N THR A 231 -4.87 -12.32 -7.29
CA THR A 231 -3.44 -12.22 -7.53
C THR A 231 -3.17 -11.01 -8.42
N ILE A 232 -2.30 -10.12 -7.97
CA ILE A 232 -1.85 -8.94 -8.71
C ILE A 232 -0.42 -9.23 -9.17
N GLU A 233 -0.20 -9.28 -10.48
CA GLU A 233 1.13 -9.49 -11.06
C GLU A 233 1.74 -8.19 -11.55
N THR A 234 3.05 -8.05 -11.37
CA THR A 234 3.82 -6.92 -11.86
C THR A 234 5.26 -7.34 -12.13
N ASN A 235 5.95 -6.65 -13.04
CA ASN A 235 7.33 -6.98 -13.38
C ASN A 235 8.23 -5.76 -13.55
N GLU A 236 9.51 -5.93 -13.25
CA GLU A 236 10.54 -4.93 -13.46
C GLU A 236 11.58 -5.52 -14.42
N THR A 237 12.02 -4.72 -15.39
CA THR A 237 12.96 -5.19 -16.43
C THR A 237 14.18 -4.30 -16.50
N VAL A 238 15.36 -4.92 -16.53
CA VAL A 238 16.62 -4.24 -16.82
C VAL A 238 17.28 -4.86 -18.05
N PHE A 239 18.03 -4.03 -18.76
CA PHE A 239 18.80 -4.44 -19.93
C PHE A 239 20.27 -4.60 -19.55
N ALA A 240 20.92 -5.55 -20.22
CA ALA A 240 22.37 -5.66 -20.26
C ALA A 240 22.99 -4.30 -20.66
N PRO A 241 24.11 -3.89 -20.02
CA PRO A 241 24.80 -2.67 -20.40
C PRO A 241 25.29 -2.80 -21.85
N ALA A 242 25.09 -1.75 -22.63
CA ALA A 242 25.56 -1.68 -24.02
C ALA A 242 27.08 -1.45 -24.13
N ASP A 243 27.76 -1.15 -23.01
CA ASP A 243 29.15 -0.72 -23.00
C ASP A 243 30.08 -1.73 -22.32
N CYS A 244 31.09 -2.18 -23.07
CA CYS A 244 32.11 -3.17 -22.68
C CYS A 244 33.14 -2.62 -21.66
N SER A 245 32.98 -1.40 -21.18
CA SER A 245 33.93 -0.70 -20.29
C SER A 245 33.82 -1.10 -18.81
N LEU A 246 32.86 -1.96 -18.44
CA LEU A 246 32.58 -2.40 -17.04
C LEU A 246 33.10 -3.81 -16.68
N CYS A 247 34.01 -4.37 -17.49
CA CYS A 247 34.65 -5.67 -17.28
C CYS A 247 35.51 -5.76 -15.99
#